data_AF-A0A7C2F5H8-F1
#
_entry.id   AF-A0A7C2F5H8-F1
#
_cell.length_a   1.000
_cell.length_b   1.000
_cell.length_c   1.000
_cell.angle_alpha   90.00
_cell.angle_beta   90.00
_cell.angle_gamma   90.00
#
_symmetry.space_group_name_H-M   'P 1'
#
loop_
_entity.id
_entity.type
_entity.pdbx_description
1 polymer ?
#
loop_
_entity_poly.entity_id
_entity_poly.type
_entity_poly.pdbx_seq_one_letter_code
_entity_poly.pdbx_strand_id
1 'polypeptide(L)'
;MSTLRLKIAAVVAVGLVLAAILGASAGVVTAGPRSTLYPGWNLVGGPLSGNVAPADYLACLPSNSWRAIYLYDAPTQTWKHYVNTNLGYPAYINRSELGGITIIPQVAGLWILMEQQVDSPRVKDSPSDTCS
;
A
#
# COMPACT_ATOMS: atom_id res chain seq x y z
N MET A 1 -33.10 22.24 -17.37
CA MET A 1 -31.76 22.04 -16.79
C MET A 1 -31.15 20.79 -17.43
N SER A 2 -30.00 20.92 -18.06
CA SER A 2 -29.42 19.95 -19.00
C SER A 2 -29.12 18.58 -18.37
N THR A 3 -29.66 17.51 -18.97
CA THR A 3 -29.45 16.09 -18.64
C THR A 3 -27.97 15.67 -18.66
N LEU A 4 -27.10 16.47 -19.28
CA LEU A 4 -25.65 16.25 -19.29
C LEU A 4 -25.02 16.41 -17.90
N ARG A 5 -25.52 17.34 -17.08
CA ARG A 5 -25.01 17.58 -15.71
C ARG A 5 -25.36 16.43 -14.76
N LEU A 6 -26.52 15.81 -14.94
CA LEU A 6 -26.95 14.62 -14.19
C LEU A 6 -26.09 13.40 -14.51
N LYS A 7 -25.70 13.21 -15.77
CA LYS A 7 -24.85 12.08 -16.19
C LYS A 7 -23.42 12.20 -15.63
N ILE A 8 -22.85 13.41 -15.60
CA ILE A 8 -21.51 13.65 -15.03
C ILE A 8 -21.53 13.46 -13.50
N ALA A 9 -22.57 13.96 -12.82
CA ALA A 9 -22.73 13.76 -11.38
C ALA A 9 -22.85 12.27 -11.01
N ALA A 10 -23.56 11.48 -11.81
CA ALA A 10 -23.70 10.04 -11.60
C ALA A 10 -22.37 9.28 -11.77
N VAL A 11 -21.52 9.64 -12.75
CA VAL A 11 -20.21 9.00 -12.93
C VAL A 11 -19.25 9.34 -11.78
N VAL A 12 -19.26 10.58 -11.31
CA VAL A 12 -18.45 11.00 -10.15
C VAL A 12 -18.93 10.35 -8.85
N ALA A 13 -20.25 10.24 -8.66
CA ALA A 13 -20.83 9.56 -7.50
C ALA A 13 -20.52 8.06 -7.50
N VAL A 14 -20.56 7.38 -8.64
CA VAL A 14 -20.19 5.95 -8.74
C VAL A 14 -18.69 5.75 -8.55
N GLY A 15 -17.84 6.65 -9.04
CA GLY A 15 -16.40 6.63 -8.78
C GLY A 15 -16.04 6.81 -7.30
N LEU A 16 -16.70 7.75 -6.62
CA LEU A 16 -16.57 7.94 -5.17
C LEU A 16 -17.13 6.77 -4.38
N VAL A 17 -18.19 6.12 -4.86
CA VAL A 17 -18.75 4.92 -4.23
C VAL A 17 -17.85 3.70 -4.44
N LEU A 18 -17.17 3.53 -5.58
CA LEU A 18 -16.17 2.46 -5.73
C LEU A 18 -14.92 2.72 -4.88
N ALA A 19 -14.45 3.97 -4.82
CA ALA A 19 -13.36 4.37 -3.94
C ALA A 19 -13.75 4.22 -2.45
N ALA A 20 -15.03 4.45 -2.11
CA ALA A 20 -15.57 4.22 -0.79
C ALA A 20 -15.90 2.75 -0.51
N ILE A 21 -16.22 1.90 -1.48
CA ILE A 21 -16.41 0.46 -1.23
C ILE A 21 -15.05 -0.25 -1.05
N LEU A 22 -14.01 0.22 -1.76
CA LEU A 22 -12.62 -0.18 -1.51
C LEU A 22 -12.00 0.54 -0.29
N GLY A 23 -12.57 1.67 0.14
CA GLY A 23 -12.08 2.48 1.27
C GLY A 23 -12.85 2.31 2.60
N ALA A 24 -14.10 1.86 2.60
CA ALA A 24 -14.96 1.80 3.80
C ALA A 24 -14.84 0.47 4.56
N SER A 25 -14.20 -0.55 3.98
CA SER A 25 -13.69 -1.70 4.74
C SER A 25 -12.26 -1.47 5.25
N ALA A 26 -11.62 -0.39 4.83
CA ALA A 26 -10.32 0.02 5.31
C ALA A 26 -10.52 0.86 6.58
N GLY A 27 -10.63 0.19 7.73
CA GLY A 27 -10.44 0.89 8.99
C GLY A 27 -9.15 1.71 8.90
N VAL A 28 -9.24 3.02 9.06
CA VAL A 28 -8.07 3.90 9.08
C VAL A 28 -7.23 3.47 10.28
N VAL A 29 -6.14 2.77 10.00
CA VAL A 29 -5.16 2.35 10.99
C VAL A 29 -3.84 2.98 10.59
N THR A 30 -3.32 3.82 11.47
CA THR A 30 -2.07 4.56 11.32
C THR A 30 -0.87 3.61 11.23
N ALA A 31 0.18 4.01 10.51
CA ALA A 31 1.51 3.41 10.66
C ALA A 31 1.93 3.55 12.13
N GLY A 32 2.26 2.42 12.74
CA GLY A 32 2.46 2.26 14.18
C GLY A 32 2.43 0.76 14.50
N PRO A 33 2.82 0.36 15.72
CA PRO A 33 2.86 -1.05 16.10
C PRO A 33 1.46 -1.65 16.01
N ARG A 34 1.18 -2.38 14.93
CA ARG A 34 0.05 -3.30 14.89
C ARG A 34 0.44 -4.48 15.78
N SER A 35 -0.51 -4.97 16.58
CA SER A 35 -0.29 -6.20 17.35
C SER A 35 -0.07 -7.40 16.43
N THR A 36 -0.76 -7.43 15.28
CA THR A 36 -0.73 -8.54 14.31
C THR A 36 -1.03 -8.04 12.89
N LEU A 37 -0.31 -8.56 11.90
CA LEU A 37 -0.69 -8.53 10.49
C LEU A 37 -1.27 -9.91 10.13
N TYR A 38 -2.49 -9.95 9.61
CA TYR A 38 -3.18 -11.21 9.26
C TYR A 38 -2.94 -11.58 7.80
N PRO A 39 -3.13 -12.85 7.38
CA PRO A 39 -3.15 -13.21 5.98
C PRO A 39 -4.16 -12.35 5.19
N GLY A 40 -3.82 -11.97 3.96
CA GLY A 40 -4.65 -11.09 3.14
C GLY A 40 -4.30 -9.60 3.26
N TRP A 41 -5.27 -8.75 2.96
CA TRP A 41 -5.06 -7.31 2.82
C TRP A 41 -5.02 -6.61 4.19
N ASN A 42 -3.92 -5.92 4.45
CA ASN A 42 -3.73 -5.11 5.64
C ASN A 42 -3.45 -3.66 5.22
N LEU A 43 -4.23 -2.70 5.72
CA LEU A 43 -3.93 -1.29 5.54
C LEU A 43 -2.77 -0.90 6.45
N VAL A 44 -1.60 -0.63 5.91
CA VAL A 44 -0.42 -0.22 6.68
C VAL A 44 -0.02 1.14 6.15
N GLY A 45 -0.43 2.20 6.84
CA GLY A 45 -0.22 3.54 6.33
C GLY A 45 -0.38 4.62 7.38
N GLY A 46 0.54 5.57 7.36
CA GLY A 46 0.62 6.72 8.26
C GLY A 46 1.84 7.54 7.86
N PRO A 47 2.02 8.73 8.44
CA PRO A 47 3.21 9.52 8.15
C PRO A 47 4.46 8.75 8.57
N LEU A 48 5.27 8.34 7.59
CA LEU A 48 6.60 7.80 7.84
C LEU A 48 7.52 8.91 8.37
N SER A 49 8.65 8.54 8.96
CA SER A 49 9.65 9.52 9.41
C SER A 49 10.48 10.06 8.25
N GLY A 50 10.48 9.37 7.11
CA GLY A 50 11.10 9.83 5.87
C GLY A 50 10.60 9.02 4.67
N ASN A 51 11.14 9.33 3.49
CA ASN A 51 10.90 8.50 2.32
C ASN A 51 11.72 7.21 2.42
N VAL A 52 11.10 6.06 2.12
CA VAL A 52 11.74 4.74 2.28
C VAL A 52 11.58 3.93 0.99
N ALA A 53 12.64 3.22 0.59
CA ALA A 53 12.53 2.27 -0.52
C ALA A 53 11.62 1.10 -0.12
N PRO A 54 10.83 0.53 -1.04
CA PRO A 54 9.88 -0.54 -0.68
C PRO A 54 10.57 -1.79 -0.12
N ALA A 55 11.80 -2.09 -0.55
CA ALA A 55 12.62 -3.17 0.02
C ALA A 55 13.00 -2.90 1.48
N ASP A 56 13.41 -1.66 1.80
CA ASP A 56 13.80 -1.28 3.16
C ASP A 56 12.60 -1.26 4.11
N TYR A 57 11.46 -0.75 3.63
CA TYR A 57 10.20 -0.69 4.39
C TYR A 57 9.80 -2.08 4.91
N LEU A 58 9.95 -3.11 4.07
CA LEU A 58 9.56 -4.50 4.36
C LEU A 58 10.68 -5.35 4.96
N ALA A 59 11.89 -4.79 5.13
CA ALA A 59 13.09 -5.55 5.49
C ALA A 59 13.00 -6.24 6.87
N CYS A 60 12.15 -5.74 7.77
CA CYS A 60 11.96 -6.31 9.10
C CYS A 60 10.83 -7.35 9.18
N LEU A 61 10.08 -7.54 8.08
CA LEU A 61 9.12 -8.63 7.98
C LEU A 61 9.83 -9.92 7.52
N PRO A 62 9.37 -11.10 7.98
CA PRO A 62 9.88 -12.37 7.46
C PRO A 62 9.79 -12.46 5.94
N SER A 63 10.83 -12.99 5.30
CA SER A 63 11.01 -12.89 3.83
C SER A 63 9.90 -13.52 3.00
N ASN A 64 9.09 -14.42 3.55
CA ASN A 64 7.97 -15.08 2.85
C ASN A 64 6.60 -14.71 3.45
N SER A 65 6.53 -13.76 4.39
CA SER A 65 5.26 -13.46 5.06
C SER A 65 4.36 -12.50 4.29
N TRP A 66 4.90 -11.79 3.30
CA TRP A 66 4.20 -10.80 2.51
C TRP A 66 4.35 -11.08 1.02
N ARG A 67 3.31 -10.77 0.25
CA ARG A 67 3.23 -10.99 -1.20
C ARG A 67 3.53 -9.72 -1.97
N ALA A 68 2.90 -8.62 -1.58
CA ALA A 68 3.01 -7.36 -2.28
C ALA A 68 2.63 -6.19 -1.39
N ILE A 69 3.07 -4.99 -1.78
CA ILE A 69 2.53 -3.73 -1.30
C ILE A 69 1.92 -2.93 -2.44
N TYR A 70 0.89 -2.17 -2.11
CA TYR A 70 0.18 -1.29 -3.04
C TYR A 70 0.08 0.11 -2.46
N LEU A 71 0.44 1.08 -3.29
CA LEU A 71 0.48 2.50 -2.96
C LEU A 71 -0.40 3.24 -3.97
N TYR A 72 -1.30 4.10 -3.49
CA TYR A 72 -2.01 5.03 -4.36
C TYR A 72 -1.18 6.30 -4.56
N ASP A 73 -0.74 6.54 -5.80
CA ASP A 73 0.01 7.73 -6.19
C ASP A 73 -0.96 8.86 -6.58
N ALA A 74 -1.27 9.74 -5.63
CA ALA A 74 -2.25 10.81 -5.83
C ALA A 74 -1.92 11.78 -6.99
N PRO A 75 -0.66 12.24 -7.19
CA PRO A 75 -0.29 13.06 -8.34
C PRO A 75 -0.66 12.46 -9.71
N THR A 76 -0.46 11.16 -9.88
CA THR A 76 -0.74 10.47 -11.15
C THR A 76 -2.10 9.77 -11.17
N GLN A 77 -2.79 9.70 -10.03
CA GLN A 77 -4.03 8.94 -9.81
C GLN A 77 -3.91 7.46 -10.20
N THR A 78 -2.72 6.88 -9.98
CA THR A 78 -2.45 5.47 -10.31
C THR A 78 -2.13 4.64 -9.08
N TRP A 79 -2.45 3.36 -9.15
CA TRP A 79 -1.94 2.39 -8.19
C TRP A 79 -0.56 1.92 -8.63
N LYS A 80 0.37 1.93 -7.68
CA LYS A 80 1.71 1.36 -7.84
C LYS A 80 1.85 0.14 -6.96
N HIS A 81 2.73 -0.78 -7.36
CA HIS A 81 2.96 -2.03 -6.65
C HIS A 81 4.43 -2.30 -6.39
N TYR A 82 4.69 -3.16 -5.41
CA TYR A 82 5.97 -3.82 -5.25
C TYR A 82 5.73 -5.24 -4.74
N VAL A 83 6.20 -6.23 -5.49
CA VAL A 83 5.97 -7.66 -5.24
C VAL A 83 7.21 -8.34 -4.65
N ASN A 84 6.98 -9.35 -3.83
CA ASN A 84 8.03 -10.13 -3.18
C ASN A 84 8.65 -11.15 -4.15
N THR A 85 9.87 -10.90 -4.61
CA THR A 85 10.54 -11.81 -5.56
C THR A 85 10.89 -13.17 -4.95
N ASN A 86 10.95 -13.30 -3.62
CA ASN A 86 11.23 -14.58 -2.95
C ASN A 86 10.10 -15.60 -3.12
N LEU A 87 8.89 -15.14 -3.44
CA LEU A 87 7.72 -15.98 -3.69
C LEU A 87 7.60 -16.40 -5.16
N GLY A 88 8.64 -16.18 -5.97
CA GLY A 88 8.67 -16.56 -7.39
C GLY A 88 8.12 -15.51 -8.35
N TYR A 89 7.80 -14.29 -7.87
CA TYR A 89 7.42 -13.20 -8.76
C TYR A 89 8.65 -12.66 -9.52
N PRO A 90 8.57 -12.48 -10.85
CA PRO A 90 9.67 -11.92 -11.62
C PRO A 90 10.03 -10.50 -11.19
N ALA A 91 11.32 -10.23 -11.02
CA ALA A 91 11.81 -8.92 -10.58
C ALA A 91 11.46 -7.78 -11.54
N TYR A 92 11.28 -8.06 -12.85
CA TYR A 92 10.93 -7.03 -13.83
C TYR A 92 9.58 -6.36 -13.53
N ILE A 93 8.69 -7.02 -12.78
CA ILE A 93 7.38 -6.47 -12.41
C ILE A 93 7.55 -5.24 -11.51
N ASN A 94 8.63 -5.16 -10.72
CA ASN A 94 8.90 -4.03 -9.82
C ASN A 94 9.50 -2.80 -10.51
N ARG A 95 9.63 -2.80 -11.84
CA ARG A 95 10.16 -1.67 -12.60
C ARG A 95 9.17 -0.51 -12.62
N SER A 96 9.67 0.71 -12.47
CA SER A 96 8.87 1.95 -12.42
C SER A 96 7.97 2.13 -13.65
N GLU A 97 8.48 1.79 -14.83
CA GLU A 97 7.76 1.90 -16.11
C GLU A 97 6.54 0.97 -16.21
N LEU A 98 6.43 -0.03 -15.33
CA LEU A 98 5.30 -0.94 -15.25
C LEU A 98 4.39 -0.67 -14.03
N GLY A 99 4.58 0.46 -13.34
CA GLY A 99 3.85 0.78 -12.10
C GLY A 99 4.57 0.34 -10.83
N GLY A 100 5.85 -0.04 -10.91
CA GLY A 100 6.67 -0.35 -9.75
C GLY A 100 6.86 0.84 -8.81
N ILE A 101 6.75 0.61 -7.51
CA ILE A 101 7.08 1.58 -6.47
C ILE A 101 8.60 1.74 -6.44
N THR A 102 9.09 2.97 -6.65
CA THR A 102 10.50 3.31 -6.44
C THR A 102 10.75 3.84 -5.04
N ILE A 103 9.75 4.52 -4.48
CA ILE A 103 9.82 5.15 -3.17
C ILE A 103 8.44 5.16 -2.52
N ILE A 104 8.38 4.84 -1.23
CA ILE A 104 7.19 5.05 -0.41
C ILE A 104 7.35 6.44 0.20
N PRO A 105 6.50 7.42 -0.18
CA PRO A 105 6.64 8.78 0.30
C PRO A 105 6.25 8.88 1.76
N GLN A 106 6.78 9.91 2.43
CA GLN A 106 6.54 10.17 3.84
C GLN A 106 5.05 10.18 4.21
N VAL A 107 4.19 10.72 3.34
CA VAL A 107 2.74 10.72 3.53
C VAL A 107 2.12 9.81 2.48
N ALA A 108 1.84 8.56 2.87
CA ALA A 108 1.30 7.53 2.01
C ALA A 108 0.26 6.67 2.75
N GLY A 109 -0.87 6.41 2.08
CA GLY A 109 -1.71 5.26 2.39
C GLY A 109 -1.20 4.05 1.62
N LEU A 110 -0.81 3.00 2.32
CA LEU A 110 -0.26 1.78 1.71
C LEU A 110 -1.00 0.55 2.21
N TRP A 111 -1.10 -0.44 1.34
CA TRP A 111 -1.64 -1.75 1.65
C TRP A 111 -0.55 -2.79 1.55
N ILE A 112 -0.49 -3.70 2.51
CA ILE A 112 0.35 -4.90 2.45
C ILE A 112 -0.57 -6.10 2.29
N LEU A 113 -0.30 -6.90 1.26
CA LEU A 113 -0.91 -8.21 1.07
C LEU A 113 -0.01 -9.26 1.73
N MET A 114 -0.50 -9.89 2.77
CA MET A 114 0.23 -10.90 3.56
C MET A 114 -0.12 -12.33 3.12
N GLU A 115 0.86 -13.22 3.16
CA GLU A 115 0.67 -14.67 2.94
C GLU A 115 0.32 -15.40 4.23
N GLN A 116 0.91 -14.96 5.34
CA GLN A 116 0.74 -15.59 6.64
C GLN A 116 0.66 -14.53 7.74
N GLN A 117 0.17 -14.95 8.90
CA GLN A 117 0.12 -14.10 10.07
C GLN A 117 1.54 -13.74 10.54
N VAL A 118 1.74 -12.49 10.93
CA VAL A 118 2.93 -12.02 11.63
C VAL A 118 2.47 -11.28 12.87
N ASP A 119 2.85 -11.82 14.03
CA ASP A 119 2.62 -11.17 15.32
C ASP A 119 3.75 -10.19 15.63
N SER A 120 3.42 -9.08 16.28
CA SER A 120 4.32 -7.95 16.51
C SER A 120 5.09 -7.52 15.24
N PRO A 121 4.40 -7.32 14.11
CA PRO A 121 4.99 -6.93 12.83
C PRO A 121 5.74 -5.61 12.96
N ARG A 122 6.92 -5.53 12.35
CA ARG A 122 7.68 -4.29 12.22
C ARG A 122 7.99 -4.00 10.77
N VAL A 123 7.78 -2.75 10.39
CA VAL A 123 8.20 -2.14 9.12
C VAL A 123 9.11 -0.96 9.45
N LYS A 124 9.98 -0.58 8.52
CA LYS A 124 10.85 0.58 8.70
C LYS A 124 10.10 1.86 8.32
N ASP A 125 10.14 2.86 9.18
CA ASP A 125 9.56 4.18 8.91
C ASP A 125 10.63 5.19 8.44
N SER A 126 11.91 4.84 8.58
CA SER A 126 13.06 5.56 8.01
C SER A 126 14.15 4.59 7.54
N PRO A 127 15.03 5.00 6.61
CA PRO A 127 16.17 4.17 6.20
C PRO A 127 17.14 3.83 7.35
N SER A 128 17.20 4.69 8.37
CA SER A 128 18.05 4.49 9.57
C SER A 128 17.47 3.51 10.59
N ASP A 129 16.22 3.05 10.42
CA ASP A 129 15.59 2.17 11.40
C ASP A 129 16.20 0.76 11.36
N THR A 130 16.39 0.19 12.54
CA THR A 130 16.79 -1.21 12.71
C THR A 130 15.58 -2.11 12.94
N CYS A 131 15.75 -3.42 12.73
CA CYS A 131 14.69 -4.41 12.94
C CYS A 131 14.59 -4.93 14.38
N SER A 132 15.28 -4.28 15.33
CA SER A 132 15.45 -4.69 16.74
C SER A 132 14.46 -4.03 17.68
#